data_AF-A0A9E0A1Y4-F1
#
_entry.id   AF-A0A9E0A1Y4-F1
#
_cell.length_a   1.000
_cell.length_b   1.000
_cell.length_c   1.000
_cell.angle_alpha   90.00
_cell.angle_beta   90.00
_cell.angle_gamma   90.00
#
_symmetry.space_group_name_H-M   'P 1'
#
loop_
_entity.id
_entity.type
_entity.pdbx_description
1 polymer ?
#
loop_
_entity_poly.entity_id
_entity_poly.type
_entity_poly.pdbx_seq_one_letter_code
_entity_poly.pdbx_strand_id
1 'polypeptide(L)'
;MKRDIAIDYLRSGVTLLVVAHHASLAYNTVSFYDADDYLKSSTPVVDAVRWMPLDFFVGWNDMFFMCLMFLISGLFIIPSLNRKGAGRFMTDRAKRLGIPFIVSVFLLAPLAYYASWLLGSAAGEGGYLSGFFTNNGWASGPAWFIWVLLAYGAVVALVY
;
A
#
# COMPACT_ATOMS: atom_id res chain seq x y z
N MET A 1 6.25 5.88 27.31
CA MET A 1 5.32 6.89 26.74
C MET A 1 3.90 6.52 27.09
N LYS A 2 3.15 7.46 27.66
CA LYS A 2 1.69 7.34 27.77
C LYS A 2 1.08 7.51 26.38
N ARG A 3 -0.12 6.97 26.18
CA ARG A 3 -0.90 7.11 24.95
C ARG A 3 -1.19 8.59 24.69
N ASP A 4 -0.99 9.04 23.46
CA ASP A 4 -1.24 10.41 23.03
C ASP A 4 -2.41 10.42 22.03
N ILE A 5 -3.49 11.09 22.40
CA ILE A 5 -4.73 11.14 21.61
C ILE A 5 -4.51 11.89 20.28
N ALA A 6 -3.67 12.93 20.27
CA ALA A 6 -3.40 13.68 19.06
C ALA A 6 -2.67 12.81 18.02
N ILE A 7 -1.73 11.97 18.46
CA ILE A 7 -1.04 11.04 17.57
C ILE A 7 -1.98 9.93 17.08
N ASP A 8 -2.92 9.48 17.92
CA ASP A 8 -3.95 8.52 17.50
C ASP A 8 -4.87 9.09 16.42
N TYR A 9 -5.32 10.35 16.59
CA TYR A 9 -6.11 11.04 15.58
C TYR A 9 -5.32 11.29 14.31
N LEU A 10 -4.05 11.71 14.42
CA LEU A 10 -3.20 11.91 13.26
C LEU A 10 -3.01 10.61 12.47
N ARG A 11 -2.70 9.49 13.15
CA ARG A 11 -2.57 8.17 12.53
C ARG A 11 -3.87 7.75 11.84
N SER A 12 -4.99 7.93 12.51
CA SER A 12 -6.31 7.56 11.98
C SER A 12 -6.67 8.41 10.76
N GLY A 13 -6.45 9.72 10.85
CA GLY A 13 -6.67 10.67 9.74
C GLY A 13 -5.82 10.32 8.52
N VAL A 14 -4.53 10.06 8.70
CA VAL A 14 -3.65 9.65 7.59
C VAL A 14 -4.09 8.31 7.00
N THR A 15 -4.53 7.35 7.83
CA THR A 15 -5.06 6.07 7.33
C THR A 15 -6.33 6.28 6.49
N LEU A 16 -7.23 7.16 6.91
CA LEU A 16 -8.42 7.51 6.14
C LEU A 16 -8.04 8.21 4.82
N LEU A 17 -7.02 9.07 4.83
CA LEU A 17 -6.51 9.69 3.61
C LEU A 17 -5.94 8.67 2.62
N VAL A 18 -5.25 7.63 3.08
CA VAL A 18 -4.80 6.51 2.21
C VAL A 18 -6.00 5.87 1.50
N VAL A 19 -7.06 5.55 2.26
CA VAL A 19 -8.27 4.91 1.72
C VAL A 19 -8.95 5.84 0.72
N ALA A 20 -9.15 7.11 1.09
CA ALA A 20 -9.77 8.11 0.22
C ALA A 20 -8.97 8.34 -1.07
N HIS A 21 -7.64 8.38 -0.98
CA HIS A 21 -6.74 8.51 -2.13
C HIS A 21 -6.92 7.35 -3.09
N HIS A 22 -6.79 6.10 -2.63
CA HIS A 22 -6.94 4.94 -3.50
C HIS A 22 -8.36 4.76 -4.05
N ALA A 23 -9.40 5.15 -3.30
CA ALA A 23 -10.78 5.19 -3.80
C ALA A 23 -10.97 6.24 -4.92
N SER A 24 -10.18 7.32 -4.90
CA SER A 24 -10.28 8.42 -5.86
C SER A 24 -9.54 8.12 -7.18
N LEU A 25 -8.49 7.29 -7.15
CA LEU A 25 -7.66 6.99 -8.33
C LEU A 25 -8.48 6.43 -9.51
N ALA A 26 -9.54 5.68 -9.26
CA ALA A 26 -10.38 5.13 -10.32
C ALA A 26 -11.15 6.20 -11.13
N TYR A 27 -11.39 7.37 -10.53
CA TYR A 27 -12.27 8.41 -11.07
C TYR A 27 -11.54 9.72 -11.40
N ASN A 28 -10.24 9.83 -11.10
CA ASN A 28 -9.46 11.02 -11.44
C ASN A 28 -9.14 11.04 -12.96
N THR A 29 -8.91 12.21 -13.54
CA THR A 29 -8.77 12.36 -15.00
C THR A 29 -7.39 11.93 -15.50
N VAL A 30 -6.39 11.89 -14.62
CA VAL A 30 -5.01 11.51 -14.94
C VAL A 30 -4.79 9.99 -14.95
N SER A 31 -5.70 9.18 -14.38
CA SER A 31 -5.58 7.73 -14.40
C SER A 31 -5.81 7.15 -15.79
N PHE A 32 -4.96 6.21 -16.16
CA PHE A 32 -4.95 5.54 -17.45
C PHE A 32 -4.96 4.02 -17.29
N TYR A 33 -5.53 3.36 -18.30
CA TYR A 33 -5.57 1.92 -18.43
C TYR A 33 -4.72 1.50 -19.64
N ASP A 34 -3.86 0.51 -19.44
CA ASP A 34 -3.03 -0.09 -20.49
C ASP A 34 -3.60 -1.48 -20.81
N ALA A 35 -4.14 -1.65 -22.02
CA ALA A 35 -4.78 -2.90 -22.43
C ALA A 35 -3.78 -4.01 -22.75
N ASP A 36 -2.56 -3.66 -23.18
CA ASP A 36 -1.52 -4.62 -23.54
C ASP A 36 -0.79 -5.13 -22.30
N ASP A 37 -0.68 -4.28 -21.28
CA ASP A 37 -0.12 -4.63 -19.97
C ASP A 37 -0.91 -3.98 -18.84
N TYR A 38 -1.98 -4.67 -18.40
CA TYR A 38 -2.89 -4.18 -17.36
C TYR A 38 -2.19 -3.75 -16.06
N LEU A 39 -0.99 -4.25 -15.76
CA LEU A 39 -0.23 -3.88 -14.56
C LEU A 39 0.54 -2.57 -14.69
N LYS A 40 0.74 -2.09 -15.92
CA LYS A 40 1.25 -0.74 -16.19
C LYS A 40 0.17 0.32 -16.08
N SER A 41 -1.10 -0.06 -15.94
CA SER A 41 -2.18 0.88 -15.62
C SER A 41 -1.90 1.64 -14.32
N SER A 42 -2.35 2.88 -14.23
CA SER A 42 -2.12 3.71 -13.03
C SER A 42 -2.79 3.16 -11.77
N THR A 43 -3.87 2.40 -11.93
CA THR A 43 -4.67 1.80 -10.86
C THR A 43 -5.40 0.56 -11.42
N PRO A 44 -5.77 -0.43 -10.58
CA PRO A 44 -6.44 -1.64 -11.06
C PRO A 44 -7.78 -1.39 -11.79
N VAL A 45 -8.49 -0.32 -11.41
CA VAL A 45 -9.78 0.05 -11.97
C VAL A 45 -9.74 1.51 -12.40
N VAL A 46 -10.19 1.76 -13.62
CA VAL A 46 -10.14 3.04 -14.31
C VAL A 46 -11.53 3.24 -14.93
N ASP A 47 -12.38 4.07 -14.32
CA ASP A 47 -13.80 4.19 -14.69
C ASP A 47 -14.00 5.01 -15.98
N ALA A 48 -15.18 4.97 -16.60
CA ALA A 48 -15.52 5.90 -17.68
C ALA A 48 -15.93 7.27 -17.14
N VAL A 49 -16.56 7.32 -15.96
CA VAL A 49 -16.96 8.54 -15.27
C VAL A 49 -15.75 9.14 -14.56
N ARG A 50 -15.41 10.38 -14.93
CA ARG A 50 -14.25 11.09 -14.39
C ARG A 50 -14.61 12.41 -13.75
N TRP A 51 -13.86 12.78 -12.70
CA TRP A 51 -14.10 13.99 -11.94
C TRP A 51 -12.78 14.72 -11.60
N MET A 52 -12.52 15.82 -12.32
CA MET A 52 -11.30 16.62 -12.24
C MET A 52 -10.94 17.12 -10.83
N PRO A 53 -11.88 17.49 -9.93
CA PRO A 53 -11.53 17.85 -8.55
C PRO A 53 -10.73 16.77 -7.79
N LEU A 54 -10.87 15.49 -8.17
CA LEU A 54 -10.08 14.41 -7.58
C LEU A 54 -8.60 14.48 -7.96
N ASP A 55 -8.24 15.11 -9.09
CA ASP A 55 -6.84 15.29 -9.49
C ASP A 55 -6.09 16.13 -8.47
N PHE A 56 -6.71 17.22 -8.03
CA PHE A 56 -6.15 18.10 -7.00
C PHE A 56 -6.06 17.40 -5.65
N PHE A 57 -7.09 16.63 -5.26
CA PHE A 57 -7.07 15.87 -4.01
C PHE A 57 -5.98 14.79 -4.02
N VAL A 58 -5.92 13.98 -5.09
CA VAL A 58 -4.91 12.92 -5.26
C VAL A 58 -3.52 13.54 -5.27
N GLY A 59 -3.30 14.57 -6.09
CA GLY A 59 -2.01 15.24 -6.23
C GLY A 59 -1.53 15.89 -4.94
N TRP A 60 -2.41 16.62 -4.23
CA TRP A 60 -2.08 17.17 -2.91
C TRP A 60 -1.73 16.04 -1.94
N ASN A 61 -2.59 15.04 -1.83
CA ASN A 61 -2.43 13.99 -0.83
C ASN A 61 -1.12 13.25 -1.02
N ASP A 62 -0.75 12.96 -2.27
CA ASP A 62 0.48 12.25 -2.66
C ASP A 62 1.77 12.94 -2.17
N MET A 63 1.75 14.26 -2.00
CA MET A 63 2.93 15.02 -1.57
C MET A 63 3.39 14.71 -0.15
N PHE A 64 2.52 14.24 0.75
CA PHE A 64 2.85 14.17 2.18
C PHE A 64 2.43 12.90 2.90
N PHE A 65 1.33 12.25 2.51
CA PHE A 65 0.67 11.28 3.39
C PHE A 65 1.56 10.07 3.74
N MET A 66 2.33 9.57 2.76
CA MET A 66 3.28 8.48 2.97
C MET A 66 4.43 8.90 3.86
N CYS A 67 5.07 10.05 3.58
CA CYS A 67 6.15 10.60 4.39
C CYS A 67 5.73 10.78 5.85
N LEU A 68 4.52 11.32 6.06
CA LEU A 68 3.95 11.49 7.39
C LEU A 68 3.69 10.14 8.08
N MET A 69 3.17 9.14 7.37
CA MET A 69 2.94 7.81 7.94
C MET A 69 4.25 7.11 8.34
N PHE A 70 5.29 7.23 7.51
CA PHE A 70 6.63 6.73 7.84
C PHE A 70 7.24 7.47 9.03
N LEU A 71 7.13 8.79 9.10
CA LEU A 71 7.57 9.60 10.23
C LEU A 71 6.88 9.15 11.53
N ILE A 72 5.54 9.07 11.52
CA ILE A 72 4.76 8.63 12.69
C ILE A 72 5.21 7.24 13.11
N SER A 73 5.43 6.30 12.18
CA SER A 73 5.95 4.98 12.55
C SER A 73 7.36 5.05 13.15
N GLY A 74 8.25 5.86 12.56
CA GLY A 74 9.65 6.00 12.96
C GLY A 74 9.82 6.51 14.38
N LEU A 75 8.98 7.48 14.79
CA LEU A 75 9.00 8.06 16.15
C LEU A 75 8.88 7.01 17.26
N PHE A 76 8.22 5.87 17.00
CA PHE A 76 7.99 4.83 18.00
C PHE A 76 8.95 3.65 17.90
N ILE A 77 9.93 3.64 17.00
CA ILE A 77 10.87 2.51 16.85
C ILE A 77 11.80 2.41 18.07
N ILE A 78 12.63 3.43 18.34
CA ILE A 78 13.60 3.40 19.45
C ILE A 78 12.92 3.21 20.83
N PRO A 79 11.84 3.95 21.18
CA PRO A 79 11.16 3.73 22.46
C PRO A 79 10.53 2.33 22.58
N SER A 80 10.19 1.68 21.47
CA SER A 80 9.68 0.31 21.47
C SER A 80 10.80 -0.72 21.60
N LEU A 81 11.95 -0.48 20.97
CA LEU A 81 13.15 -1.30 21.14
C LEU A 81 13.64 -1.28 22.58
N ASN A 82 13.81 -0.09 23.18
CA ASN A 82 14.21 0.05 24.59
C ASN A 82 13.29 -0.72 25.55
N ARG A 83 11.99 -0.78 25.26
CA ARG A 83 10.98 -1.42 26.13
C ARG A 83 10.89 -2.94 25.93
N LYS A 84 11.11 -3.43 24.72
CA LYS A 84 10.81 -4.82 24.34
C LYS A 84 12.06 -5.67 24.03
N GLY A 85 13.19 -5.03 23.75
CA GLY A 85 14.34 -5.66 23.10
C GLY A 85 14.08 -5.95 21.61
N ALA A 86 15.15 -6.16 20.85
CA ALA A 86 15.11 -6.36 19.40
C ALA A 86 14.24 -7.55 18.98
N GLY A 87 14.41 -8.72 19.62
CA GLY A 87 13.67 -9.94 19.27
C GLY A 87 12.15 -9.77 19.36
N ARG A 88 11.64 -9.36 20.54
CA ARG A 88 10.19 -9.17 20.74
C ARG A 88 9.63 -8.01 19.92
N PHE A 89 10.40 -6.94 19.73
CA PHE A 89 10.03 -5.86 18.82
C PHE A 89 9.79 -6.38 17.40
N MET A 90 10.72 -7.18 16.87
CA MET A 90 10.63 -7.72 15.52
C MET A 90 9.50 -8.75 15.39
N THR A 91 9.30 -9.65 16.35
CA THR A 91 8.19 -10.61 16.28
C THR A 91 6.82 -9.93 16.31
N ASP A 92 6.65 -8.91 17.17
CA ASP A 92 5.39 -8.17 17.27
C ASP A 92 5.11 -7.42 15.97
N ARG A 93 6.14 -6.80 15.38
CA ARG A 93 6.02 -6.02 14.15
C ARG A 93 5.79 -6.92 12.93
N ALA A 94 6.50 -8.04 12.84
CA ALA A 94 6.32 -9.06 11.80
C ALA A 94 4.91 -9.64 11.80
N LYS A 95 4.33 -9.93 12.98
CA LYS A 95 2.94 -10.38 13.05
C LYS A 95 1.95 -9.29 12.62
N ARG A 96 2.12 -8.06 13.12
CA ARG A 96 1.18 -6.96 12.87
C ARG A 96 1.22 -6.41 11.44
N LEU A 97 2.37 -6.46 10.79
CA LEU A 97 2.56 -5.93 9.44
C LEU A 97 2.68 -7.05 8.40
N GLY A 98 3.41 -8.11 8.71
CA GLY A 98 3.66 -9.22 7.78
C GLY A 98 2.40 -10.03 7.47
N ILE A 99 1.53 -10.29 8.47
CA ILE A 99 0.28 -11.00 8.21
C ILE A 99 -0.63 -10.20 7.26
N PRO A 100 -0.94 -8.90 7.52
CA PRO A 100 -1.68 -8.10 6.55
C PRO A 100 -0.99 -8.00 5.19
N PHE A 101 0.34 -7.88 5.15
CA PHE A 101 1.08 -7.82 3.88
C PHE A 101 0.91 -9.08 3.05
N ILE A 102 1.05 -10.26 3.65
CA ILE A 102 0.85 -11.55 2.97
C ILE A 102 -0.58 -11.65 2.44
N VAL A 103 -1.58 -11.33 3.25
CA VAL A 103 -2.98 -11.32 2.80
C VAL A 103 -3.17 -10.36 1.63
N SER A 104 -2.61 -9.15 1.72
CA SER A 104 -2.71 -8.17 0.64
C SER A 104 -2.08 -8.66 -0.66
N VAL A 105 -0.88 -9.23 -0.59
CA VAL A 105 -0.08 -9.56 -1.77
C VAL A 105 -0.51 -10.88 -2.44
N PHE A 106 -1.03 -11.84 -1.67
CA PHE A 106 -1.47 -13.14 -2.20
C PHE A 106 -2.96 -13.24 -2.48
N LEU A 107 -3.79 -12.40 -1.83
CA LEU A 107 -5.25 -12.45 -1.99
C LEU A 107 -5.80 -11.15 -2.56
N LEU A 108 -5.54 -10.01 -1.92
CA LEU A 108 -6.21 -8.76 -2.29
C LEU A 108 -5.70 -8.17 -3.61
N ALA A 109 -4.39 -8.20 -3.84
CA ALA A 109 -3.77 -7.69 -5.06
C ALA A 109 -4.22 -8.49 -6.30
N PRO A 110 -4.09 -9.83 -6.37
CA PRO A 110 -4.59 -10.57 -7.52
C PRO A 110 -6.12 -10.42 -7.67
N LEU A 111 -6.88 -10.31 -6.59
CA LEU A 111 -8.32 -10.04 -6.70
C LEU A 111 -8.60 -8.66 -7.31
N ALA A 112 -7.88 -7.62 -6.89
CA ALA A 112 -8.08 -6.25 -7.37
C ALA A 112 -7.70 -6.09 -8.85
N TYR A 113 -6.63 -6.74 -9.30
CA TYR A 113 -6.16 -6.66 -10.68
C TYR A 113 -6.88 -7.60 -11.64
N TYR A 114 -7.67 -8.56 -11.15
CA TYR A 114 -8.36 -9.53 -12.01
C TYR A 114 -9.33 -8.86 -12.99
N ALA A 115 -10.10 -7.87 -12.54
CA ALA A 115 -10.98 -7.10 -13.41
C ALA A 115 -10.21 -6.35 -14.50
N SER A 116 -9.05 -5.79 -14.15
CA SER A 116 -8.14 -5.14 -15.10
C SER A 116 -7.65 -6.12 -16.16
N TRP A 117 -7.19 -7.31 -15.74
CA TRP A 117 -6.73 -8.34 -16.66
C TRP A 117 -7.83 -8.82 -17.62
N LEU A 118 -9.07 -8.97 -17.15
CA LEU A 118 -10.21 -9.37 -17.99
C LEU A 118 -10.51 -8.38 -19.11
N LEU A 119 -10.16 -7.10 -18.92
CA LEU A 119 -10.32 -6.05 -19.93
C LEU A 119 -9.11 -5.96 -20.88
N GLY A 120 -8.05 -6.73 -20.62
CA GLY A 120 -6.78 -6.65 -21.34
C GLY A 120 -6.70 -7.62 -22.51
N SER A 121 -5.73 -7.37 -23.39
CA SER A 121 -5.46 -8.17 -24.59
C SER A 121 -5.19 -9.65 -24.26
N ALA A 122 -4.59 -9.92 -23.09
CA ALA A 122 -4.22 -11.26 -22.63
C ALA A 122 -5.36 -12.07 -21.95
N ALA A 123 -6.56 -11.50 -21.79
CA ALA A 123 -7.67 -12.15 -21.09
C ALA A 123 -8.05 -13.51 -21.72
N GLY A 124 -8.02 -13.58 -23.05
CA GLY A 124 -8.37 -14.78 -23.82
C GLY A 124 -7.36 -15.93 -23.73
N GLU A 125 -6.11 -15.64 -23.30
CA GLU A 125 -5.04 -16.63 -23.19
C GLU A 125 -5.11 -17.45 -21.89
N GLY A 126 -5.89 -16.98 -20.91
CA GLY A 126 -5.98 -17.59 -19.58
C GLY A 126 -4.72 -17.39 -18.76
N GLY A 127 -4.53 -18.23 -17.73
CA GLY A 127 -3.29 -18.23 -16.95
C GLY A 127 -3.05 -17.03 -16.02
N TYR A 128 -4.08 -16.23 -15.72
CA TYR A 128 -3.99 -15.01 -14.91
C TYR A 128 -3.11 -15.16 -13.65
N LEU A 129 -3.44 -16.12 -12.77
CA LEU A 129 -2.72 -16.29 -11.49
C LEU A 129 -1.25 -16.66 -11.71
N SER A 130 -0.97 -17.56 -12.65
CA SER A 130 0.41 -17.93 -13.00
C SER A 130 1.17 -16.69 -13.49
N GLY A 131 0.61 -15.97 -14.46
CA GLY A 131 1.22 -14.76 -15.02
C GLY A 131 1.47 -13.70 -13.96
N PHE A 132 0.49 -13.43 -13.10
CA PHE A 132 0.56 -12.43 -12.01
C PHE A 132 1.73 -12.70 -11.05
N PHE A 133 1.96 -13.97 -10.67
CA PHE A 133 3.02 -14.33 -9.72
C PHE A 133 4.39 -14.57 -10.37
N THR A 134 4.49 -14.81 -11.69
CA THR A 134 5.79 -15.10 -12.34
C THR A 134 6.26 -14.00 -13.28
N ASN A 135 5.49 -13.73 -14.34
CA ASN A 135 5.96 -12.96 -15.50
C ASN A 135 5.75 -11.46 -15.33
N ASN A 136 4.87 -11.11 -14.39
CA ASN A 136 4.27 -9.80 -14.29
C ASN A 136 4.70 -9.03 -13.02
N GLY A 137 5.80 -9.46 -12.39
CA GLY A 137 6.45 -8.69 -11.33
C GLY A 137 5.78 -8.72 -9.96
N TRP A 138 4.75 -9.55 -9.75
CA TRP A 138 4.08 -9.76 -8.46
C TRP A 138 3.75 -8.45 -7.73
N ALA A 139 2.81 -7.69 -8.30
CA ALA A 139 2.48 -6.37 -7.81
C ALA A 139 1.93 -6.40 -6.37
N SER A 140 2.62 -5.73 -5.44
CA SER A 140 2.15 -5.59 -4.06
C SER A 140 1.00 -4.59 -3.91
N GLY A 141 0.71 -3.82 -4.96
CA GLY A 141 -0.28 -2.74 -4.95
C GLY A 141 -0.03 -1.75 -3.80
N PRO A 142 -1.10 -1.21 -3.19
CA PRO A 142 -1.01 -0.27 -2.06
C PRO A 142 -0.27 -0.83 -0.83
N ALA A 143 -0.08 -2.14 -0.70
CA ALA A 143 0.55 -2.75 0.48
C ALA A 143 2.08 -2.59 0.52
N TRP A 144 2.69 -1.99 -0.50
CA TRP A 144 4.15 -1.80 -0.59
C TRP A 144 4.75 -1.15 0.66
N PHE A 145 4.06 -0.16 1.24
CA PHE A 145 4.61 0.55 2.40
C PHE A 145 4.74 -0.33 3.64
N ILE A 146 3.94 -1.40 3.73
CA ILE A 146 3.96 -2.32 4.87
C ILE A 146 5.29 -3.07 4.93
N TRP A 147 5.79 -3.55 3.78
CA TRP A 147 7.10 -4.23 3.75
C TRP A 147 8.23 -3.23 3.98
N VAL A 148 8.12 -1.99 3.50
CA VAL A 148 9.10 -0.93 3.79
C VAL A 148 9.15 -0.61 5.29
N LEU A 149 8.00 -0.52 5.96
CA LEU A 149 7.91 -0.35 7.41
C LEU A 149 8.52 -1.52 8.21
N LEU A 150 8.44 -2.74 7.67
CA LEU A 150 9.11 -3.91 8.23
C LEU A 150 10.62 -3.83 8.02
N ALA A 151 11.07 -3.51 6.81
CA ALA A 151 12.48 -3.39 6.46
C ALA A 151 13.17 -2.32 7.29
N TYR A 152 12.62 -1.11 7.39
CA TYR A 152 13.18 -0.05 8.24
C TYR A 152 13.19 -0.44 9.72
N GLY A 153 12.15 -1.12 10.20
CA GLY A 153 12.14 -1.67 11.56
C GLY A 153 13.26 -2.68 11.79
N ALA A 154 13.49 -3.58 10.82
CA ALA A 154 14.55 -4.58 10.88
C ALA A 154 15.94 -3.93 10.86
N VAL A 155 16.19 -2.98 9.96
CA VAL A 155 17.46 -2.25 9.89
C VAL A 155 17.78 -1.58 11.23
N VAL A 156 16.81 -0.85 11.80
CA VAL A 156 17.04 -0.20 13.10
C VAL A 156 17.25 -1.22 14.20
N ALA A 157 16.50 -2.34 14.22
CA ALA A 157 16.67 -3.38 15.24
C ALA A 157 18.00 -4.15 15.12
N LEU A 158 18.61 -4.21 13.94
CA LEU A 158 19.90 -4.86 13.69
C LEU A 158 21.09 -3.97 14.09
N VAL A 159 20.94 -2.65 13.95
CA VAL A 159 22.00 -1.66 14.26
C VAL A 159 21.91 -1.14 15.70
N TYR A 160 20.77 -1.34 16.37
CA TYR A 160 20.53 -0.98 17.76
C TYR A 160 21.25 -1.91 18.74
#